data_AF-A0A067QIW2-F1
#
_entry.id   AF-A0A067QIW2-F1
#
_cell.length_a   1.000
_cell.length_b   1.000
_cell.length_c   1.000
_cell.angle_alpha   90.00
_cell.angle_beta   90.00
_cell.angle_gamma   90.00
#
_symmetry.space_group_name_H-M   'P 1'
#
loop_
_entity.id
_entity.type
_entity.pdbx_description
1 polymer ?
#
loop_
_entity_poly.entity_id
_entity_poly.type
_entity_poly.pdbx_seq_one_letter_code
_entity_poly.pdbx_strand_id
1 'polypeptide(L)'
;MAVCMGVLAARPALSWLPATTLVLYIFMSTVGFLTLPWAMIGELFPTRVRGIAGGVTTCCAYLFSFAVVKMYPEMKHALDRQGVFCFYGVMAVLGTVFVWFFLPETQGKTLEEVELFFAAPTVVVAATKA
;
A
#
# COMPACT_ATOMS: atom_id res chain seq x y z
N MET A 1 19.10 6.79 1.89
CA MET A 1 20.56 6.52 1.86
C MET A 1 21.19 6.35 3.25
N ALA A 2 20.77 7.08 4.29
CA ALA A 2 21.35 6.99 5.64
C ALA A 2 21.05 5.68 6.41
N VAL A 3 19.89 5.05 6.17
CA VAL A 3 19.50 3.83 6.92
C VAL A 3 20.24 2.58 6.42
N CYS A 4 20.55 2.48 5.12
CA CYS A 4 21.30 1.34 4.57
C CYS A 4 22.80 1.39 4.88
N MET A 5 23.43 2.57 4.93
CA MET A 5 24.85 2.69 5.29
C MET A 5 25.12 2.42 6.78
N GLY A 6 24.17 2.75 7.68
CA GLY A 6 24.31 2.46 9.12
C GLY A 6 24.30 0.97 9.47
N VAL A 7 23.61 0.15 8.66
CA VAL A 7 23.48 -1.31 8.90
C VAL A 7 24.63 -2.10 8.26
N LEU A 8 25.19 -1.62 7.15
CA LEU A 8 26.29 -2.29 6.43
C LEU A 8 27.69 -2.04 7.03
N ALA A 9 27.89 -0.95 7.78
CA ALA A 9 29.18 -0.62 8.38
C ALA A 9 29.46 -1.34 9.73
N ALA A 10 28.45 -1.98 10.34
CA ALA A 10 28.57 -2.54 11.69
C ALA A 10 28.41 -4.07 11.70
N ARG A 11 29.50 -4.77 11.38
CA ARG A 11 29.91 -6.10 11.87
C ARG A 11 29.38 -7.36 11.14
N PRO A 12 30.23 -8.39 10.94
CA PRO A 12 29.88 -9.70 10.36
C PRO A 12 28.94 -10.58 11.24
N ALA A 13 28.31 -10.00 12.28
CA ALA A 13 27.38 -10.68 13.19
C ALA A 13 25.91 -10.56 12.74
N LEU A 14 25.65 -9.99 11.57
CA LEU A 14 24.35 -9.46 11.14
C LEU A 14 23.68 -10.26 10.00
N SER A 15 24.12 -11.49 9.73
CA SER A 15 23.59 -12.32 8.64
C SER A 15 22.09 -12.65 8.76
N TRP A 16 21.54 -12.59 9.97
CA TRP A 16 20.14 -12.92 10.27
C TRP A 16 19.18 -11.72 10.12
N LEU A 17 19.69 -10.49 10.17
CA LEU A 17 18.87 -9.26 10.14
C LEU A 17 18.16 -8.99 8.81
N PRO A 18 18.78 -9.23 7.64
CA PRO A 18 18.09 -9.13 6.36
C PRO A 18 16.94 -10.15 6.26
N ALA A 19 17.15 -11.36 6.80
CA ALA A 19 16.16 -12.43 6.76
C ALA A 19 14.95 -12.11 7.67
N THR A 20 15.19 -11.66 8.91
CA THR A 20 14.10 -11.30 9.84
C THR A 20 13.29 -10.10 9.35
N THR A 21 13.96 -9.08 8.80
CA THR A 21 13.27 -7.89 8.25
C THR A 21 12.43 -8.25 7.04
N LEU A 22 12.90 -9.15 6.17
CA LEU A 22 12.15 -9.63 5.02
C LEU A 22 10.92 -10.45 5.43
N VAL A 23 11.06 -11.34 6.43
CA VAL A 23 9.93 -12.10 6.98
C VAL A 23 8.89 -11.20 7.62
N LEU A 24 9.32 -10.20 8.41
CA LEU A 24 8.42 -9.19 8.99
C LEU A 24 7.69 -8.38 7.91
N TYR A 25 8.40 -7.97 6.85
CA TYR A 25 7.81 -7.27 5.71
C TYR A 25 6.76 -8.13 5.00
N ILE A 26 7.03 -9.42 4.76
CA ILE A 26 6.07 -10.34 4.15
C ILE A 26 4.84 -10.48 5.07
N PHE A 27 5.03 -10.67 6.37
CA PHE A 27 3.92 -10.82 7.32
C PHE A 27 3.03 -9.56 7.40
N MET A 28 3.63 -8.37 7.47
CA MET A 28 2.84 -7.13 7.49
C MET A 28 2.15 -6.84 6.15
N SER A 29 2.81 -7.13 5.04
CA SER A 29 2.23 -6.88 3.71
C SER A 29 1.06 -7.81 3.40
N THR A 30 1.08 -9.06 3.86
CA THR A 30 -0.03 -10.02 3.66
C THR A 30 -1.26 -9.67 4.49
N VAL A 31 -1.09 -9.18 5.72
CA VAL A 31 -2.22 -8.83 6.60
C VAL A 31 -2.82 -7.46 6.28
N GLY A 32 -2.00 -6.52 5.81
CA GLY A 32 -2.43 -5.16 5.47
C GLY A 32 -2.68 -4.99 3.97
N PHE A 33 -1.63 -4.65 3.23
CA PHE A 33 -1.75 -4.20 1.83
C PHE A 33 -2.34 -5.22 0.87
N LEU A 34 -2.22 -6.51 1.13
CA LEU A 34 -2.68 -7.55 0.22
C LEU A 34 -4.15 -7.91 0.41
N THR A 35 -4.72 -7.70 1.58
CA THR A 35 -6.12 -8.03 1.92
C THR A 35 -7.00 -6.79 1.96
N LEU A 36 -6.45 -5.66 2.44
CA LEU A 36 -7.19 -4.44 2.70
C LEU A 36 -7.84 -3.84 1.43
N PRO A 37 -7.14 -3.63 0.30
CA PRO A 37 -7.76 -3.08 -0.90
C PRO A 37 -8.89 -3.97 -1.46
N TRP A 38 -8.77 -5.29 -1.34
CA TRP A 38 -9.79 -6.21 -1.83
C TRP A 38 -11.02 -6.24 -0.94
N ALA A 39 -10.83 -6.16 0.39
CA ALA A 39 -11.94 -5.99 1.33
C ALA A 39 -12.66 -4.65 1.12
N MET A 40 -11.90 -3.58 0.89
CA MET A 40 -12.44 -2.23 0.69
C MET A 40 -13.31 -2.07 -0.55
N ILE A 41 -13.10 -2.84 -1.62
CA ILE A 41 -14.00 -2.85 -2.78
C ILE A 41 -15.44 -3.24 -2.36
N GLY A 42 -15.58 -4.09 -1.33
CA GLY A 42 -16.88 -4.46 -0.77
C GLY A 42 -17.51 -3.37 0.11
N GLU A 43 -16.70 -2.53 0.75
CA GLU A 43 -17.13 -1.53 1.74
C GLU A 43 -17.34 -0.13 1.13
N LEU A 44 -16.53 0.26 0.14
CA LEU A 44 -16.61 1.59 -0.48
C LEU A 44 -17.70 1.73 -1.54
N PHE A 45 -18.00 0.66 -2.28
CA PHE A 45 -18.87 0.79 -3.45
C PHE A 45 -20.34 0.50 -3.12
N PRO A 46 -21.27 1.37 -3.57
CA PRO A 46 -22.71 1.15 -3.46
C PRO A 46 -23.10 -0.20 -4.06
N THR A 47 -24.03 -0.92 -3.43
CA THR A 47 -24.52 -2.22 -3.89
C THR A 47 -25.01 -2.21 -5.34
N ARG A 48 -25.53 -1.08 -5.84
CA ARG A 48 -26.01 -0.92 -7.21
C ARG A 48 -24.90 -0.92 -8.27
N VAL A 49 -23.71 -0.39 -7.95
CA VAL A 49 -22.61 -0.20 -8.94
C VAL A 49 -21.36 -1.04 -8.63
N ARG A 50 -21.35 -1.76 -7.50
CA ARG A 50 -20.22 -2.57 -7.03
C ARG A 50 -19.64 -3.51 -8.07
N GLY A 51 -20.48 -4.14 -8.89
CA GLY A 51 -20.01 -5.06 -9.94
C GLY A 51 -19.12 -4.38 -10.99
N ILE A 52 -19.60 -3.26 -11.56
CA ILE A 52 -18.86 -2.52 -12.60
C ILE A 52 -17.67 -1.78 -11.99
N ALA A 53 -17.88 -1.08 -10.86
CA ALA A 53 -16.82 -0.32 -10.19
C ALA A 53 -15.69 -1.23 -9.68
N GLY A 54 -16.03 -2.40 -9.11
CA GLY A 54 -15.07 -3.40 -8.68
C GLY A 54 -14.30 -4.01 -9.86
N GLY A 55 -14.98 -4.27 -10.99
CA GLY A 55 -14.33 -4.75 -12.21
C GLY A 55 -13.33 -3.75 -12.80
N VAL A 56 -13.70 -2.47 -12.90
CA VAL A 56 -12.79 -1.40 -13.36
C VAL A 56 -11.60 -1.23 -12.41
N THR A 57 -11.85 -1.22 -11.10
CA THR A 57 -10.78 -1.12 -10.09
C THR A 57 -9.78 -2.27 -10.21
N THR A 58 -10.29 -3.50 -10.35
CA THR A 58 -9.48 -4.70 -10.52
C THR A 58 -8.68 -4.66 -11.82
N CYS A 59 -9.28 -4.20 -12.92
CA CYS A 59 -8.60 -4.01 -14.20
C CYS A 59 -7.43 -3.03 -14.07
N CYS A 60 -7.66 -1.85 -13.46
CA CYS A 60 -6.61 -0.87 -13.20
C CYS A 60 -5.49 -1.45 -12.32
N ALA A 61 -5.83 -2.18 -11.26
CA ALA A 61 -4.85 -2.81 -10.38
C ALA A 61 -3.93 -3.80 -11.13
N TYR A 62 -4.50 -4.64 -12.00
CA TYR A 62 -3.73 -5.56 -12.82
C TYR A 62 -2.92 -4.86 -13.91
N LEU A 63 -3.43 -3.77 -14.50
CA LEU A 63 -2.69 -2.96 -15.46
C LEU A 63 -1.44 -2.33 -14.82
N PHE A 64 -1.57 -1.76 -13.62
CA PHE A 64 -0.41 -1.25 -12.88
C PHE A 64 0.55 -2.38 -12.49
N SER A 65 0.03 -3.53 -12.06
CA SER A 65 0.86 -4.71 -11.77
C SER A 65 1.66 -5.15 -12.99
N PHE A 66 1.04 -5.18 -14.18
CA PHE A 66 1.72 -5.49 -15.43
C PHE A 66 2.81 -4.48 -15.76
N ALA A 67 2.53 -3.18 -15.65
CA ALA A 67 3.50 -2.12 -15.89
C ALA A 67 4.72 -2.26 -14.97
N VAL A 68 4.51 -2.52 -13.68
CA VAL A 68 5.60 -2.72 -12.70
C VAL A 68 6.44 -3.95 -13.05
N VAL A 69 5.82 -5.08 -13.39
CA VAL A 69 6.55 -6.31 -13.77
C VAL A 69 7.39 -6.10 -15.03
N LYS A 70 6.87 -5.34 -16.01
CA LYS A 70 7.60 -4.99 -17.24
C LYS A 70 8.74 -4.02 -17.00
N MET A 71 8.58 -3.06 -16.09
CA MET A 71 9.61 -2.07 -15.76
C MET A 71 10.71 -2.63 -14.85
N TYR A 72 10.42 -3.68 -14.08
CA TYR A 72 11.37 -4.32 -13.16
C TYR A 72 12.71 -4.76 -13.78
N PRO A 73 12.78 -5.46 -14.94
CA PRO A 73 14.05 -5.82 -15.56
C PRO A 73 14.91 -4.62 -15.95
N GLU A 74 14.31 -3.57 -16.52
CA GLU A 74 15.00 -2.32 -16.86
C GLU A 74 15.57 -1.65 -15.61
N MET A 75 14.78 -1.61 -14.53
CA MET A 75 15.17 -1.00 -13.27
C MET A 75 16.30 -1.77 -12.57
N LYS A 76 16.31 -3.11 -12.68
CA LYS A 76 17.42 -3.95 -12.20
C LYS A 76 18.72 -3.67 -12.94
N HIS A 77 18.66 -3.41 -14.24
CA HIS A 77 19.85 -3.10 -15.04
C HIS A 77 20.41 -1.70 -14.71
N ALA A 78 19.53 -0.74 -14.36
CA ALA A 78 19.92 0.63 -14.07
C ALA A 78 20.37 0.89 -12.61
N LEU A 79 19.71 0.28 -11.61
CA LEU A 79 19.88 0.60 -10.18
C LEU A 79 20.59 -0.47 -9.34
N ASP A 80 20.99 -1.59 -9.95
CA ASP A 80 21.50 -2.80 -9.28
C ASP A 80 20.50 -3.37 -8.23
N ARG A 81 20.78 -4.55 -7.68
CA ARG A 81 19.88 -5.25 -6.74
C ARG A 81 19.55 -4.40 -5.51
N GLN A 82 20.55 -3.73 -4.93
CA GLN A 82 20.39 -2.94 -3.71
C GLN A 82 19.54 -1.69 -3.94
N GLY A 83 19.71 -1.01 -5.08
CA GLY A 83 18.93 0.18 -5.43
C GLY A 83 17.46 -0.14 -5.67
N VAL A 84 17.17 -1.28 -6.28
CA VAL A 84 15.80 -1.75 -6.50
C VAL A 84 15.06 -2.04 -5.19
N PHE A 85 15.71 -2.72 -4.23
CA PHE A 85 15.12 -2.94 -2.90
C PHE A 85 14.82 -1.62 -2.17
N CYS A 86 15.75 -0.65 -2.23
CA CYS A 86 15.56 0.66 -1.63
C CYS A 86 14.40 1.42 -2.28
N PHE A 87 14.29 1.40 -3.61
CA PHE A 87 13.21 2.05 -4.36
C PHE A 87 11.83 1.51 -3.95
N TYR A 88 11.63 0.19 -3.94
CA TYR A 88 10.37 -0.41 -3.52
C TYR A 88 10.08 -0.15 -2.03
N GLY A 89 11.11 -0.13 -1.17
CA GLY A 89 10.96 0.24 0.23
C GLY A 89 10.44 1.67 0.42
N VAL A 90 10.99 2.65 -0.31
CA VAL A 90 10.51 4.04 -0.27
C VAL A 90 9.08 4.14 -0.81
N MET A 91 8.78 3.47 -1.91
CA MET A 91 7.42 3.45 -2.46
C MET A 91 6.40 2.84 -1.49
N ALA A 92 6.77 1.79 -0.76
CA ALA A 92 5.92 1.20 0.27
C ALA A 92 5.63 2.20 1.41
N VAL A 93 6.63 2.95 1.89
CA VAL A 93 6.43 3.98 2.91
C VAL A 93 5.53 5.10 2.40
N LEU A 94 5.75 5.59 1.18
CA LEU A 94 4.89 6.60 0.57
C LEU A 94 3.45 6.11 0.41
N GLY A 95 3.26 4.85 0.01
CA GLY A 95 1.96 4.20 -0.07
C GLY A 95 1.26 4.15 1.29
N THR A 96 1.98 3.80 2.36
CA THR A 96 1.44 3.80 3.73
C THR A 96 1.01 5.20 4.17
N VAL A 97 1.83 6.23 3.89
CA VAL A 97 1.48 7.62 4.20
C VAL A 97 0.24 8.05 3.42
N PHE A 98 0.16 7.72 2.13
CA PHE A 98 -1.02 8.01 1.31
C PHE A 98 -2.28 7.35 1.87
N VAL A 99 -2.23 6.06 2.19
CA VAL A 99 -3.35 5.34 2.83
C VAL A 99 -3.72 6.00 4.16
N TRP A 100 -2.75 6.33 4.99
CA TRP A 100 -3.02 6.97 6.29
C TRP A 100 -3.72 8.34 6.14
N PHE A 101 -3.40 9.13 5.11
CA PHE A 101 -4.04 10.43 4.89
C PHE A 101 -5.40 10.34 4.18
N PHE A 102 -5.48 9.57 3.10
CA PHE A 102 -6.62 9.56 2.18
C PHE A 102 -7.67 8.50 2.48
N LEU A 103 -7.32 7.45 3.24
CA LEU A 103 -8.27 6.40 3.58
C LEU A 103 -9.09 6.80 4.80
N PRO A 104 -10.42 7.02 4.67
CA PRO A 104 -11.28 7.15 5.84
C PRO A 104 -11.43 5.78 6.52
N GLU A 105 -11.56 5.78 7.85
CA GLU A 105 -11.82 4.55 8.60
C GLU A 105 -13.19 3.99 8.21
N THR A 106 -13.20 2.87 7.46
CA THR A 106 -14.42 2.18 7.01
C THR A 106 -14.88 1.08 7.97
N GLN A 107 -14.06 0.73 8.97
CA GLN A 107 -14.38 -0.32 9.93
C GLN A 107 -15.59 0.06 10.79
N GLY A 108 -16.64 -0.77 10.73
CA GLY A 108 -17.82 -0.66 11.59
C GLY A 108 -18.85 0.38 11.16
N LYS A 109 -18.71 1.01 10.00
CA LYS A 109 -19.71 1.94 9.46
C LYS A 109 -20.64 1.27 8.46
N THR A 110 -21.90 1.70 8.46
CA THR A 110 -22.89 1.25 7.48
C THR A 110 -22.60 1.86 6.10
N LEU A 111 -23.03 1.18 5.02
CA LEU A 111 -22.87 1.70 3.65
C LEU A 111 -23.50 3.10 3.47
N GLU A 112 -24.61 3.37 4.15
CA GLU A 112 -25.27 4.68 4.12
C GLU A 112 -24.41 5.78 4.77
N GLU A 113 -23.71 5.49 5.86
CA GLU A 113 -22.77 6.42 6.50
C GLU A 113 -21.53 6.69 5.64
N VAL A 114 -21.05 5.69 4.90
CA VAL A 114 -19.95 5.86 3.93
C VAL A 114 -20.41 6.73 2.75
N GLU A 115 -21.61 6.50 2.22
CA GLU A 115 -22.19 7.34 1.17
C GLU A 115 -22.41 8.79 1.63
N LEU A 116 -22.91 8.99 2.85
CA LEU A 116 -23.04 10.32 3.48
C LEU A 116 -21.68 11.00 3.68
N PHE A 117 -20.64 10.25 4.04
CA PHE A 117 -19.28 10.80 4.20
C PHE A 117 -18.72 11.32 2.88
N PHE A 118 -18.95 10.61 1.77
CA PHE A 118 -18.54 11.07 0.44
C PHE A 118 -19.45 12.16 -0.14
N ALA A 119 -20.69 12.29 0.35
CA ALA A 119 -21.64 13.33 -0.05
C ALA A 119 -21.53 14.63 0.76
N ALA A 120 -20.94 14.61 1.95
CA ALA A 120 -20.86 15.76 2.85
C ALA A 120 -19.73 16.75 2.48
N PRO A 121 -19.93 18.08 2.66
CA PRO A 121 -18.91 19.08 2.42
C PRO A 121 -17.69 18.89 3.34
N THR A 122 -16.51 19.17 2.79
CA THR A 122 -15.14 18.79 3.21
C THR A 122 -14.73 19.10 4.67
N VAL A 123 -15.55 19.85 5.40
CA VAL A 123 -15.24 20.39 6.75
C VAL A 123 -15.35 19.34 7.86
N VAL A 124 -16.11 18.25 7.66
CA VAL A 124 -16.33 17.20 8.69
C VAL A 124 -15.23 16.11 8.65
N VAL A 125 -14.52 15.98 7.53
CA VAL A 125 -13.46 14.99 7.32
C VAL A 125 -12.27 15.20 8.28
N ALA A 126 -12.00 16.44 8.67
CA ALA A 126 -10.93 16.75 9.62
C ALA A 126 -11.25 16.33 11.07
N ALA A 127 -12.53 16.21 11.45
CA ALA A 127 -12.95 15.96 12.83
C ALA A 127 -12.97 14.48 13.23
N THR A 128 -13.00 13.55 12.27
CA THR A 128 -13.01 12.09 12.58
C THR A 128 -11.60 11.52 12.81
N LYS A 129 -10.55 12.33 12.60
CA LYS A 129 -9.15 11.98 12.91
C LYS A 129 -8.67 12.47 14.28
N ALA A 130 -9.53 13.13 15.07
CA ALA A 130 -9.21 13.65 16.40
C ALA A 130 -9.69 12.70 17.50
#